data_AF-A0A497AJA4-F1
#
_entry.id   AF-A0A497AJA4-F1
#
_cell.length_a   1.000
_cell.length_b   1.000
_cell.length_c   1.000
_cell.angle_alpha   90.00
_cell.angle_beta   90.00
_cell.angle_gamma   90.00
#
_symmetry.space_group_name_H-M   'P 1'
#
loop_
_entity.id
_entity.type
_entity.pdbx_description
1 polymer ?
#
loop_
_entity_poly.entity_id
_entity_poly.type
_entity_poly.pdbx_seq_one_letter_code
_entity_poly.pdbx_strand_id
1 'polypeptide(L)'
;MDVSKKYIKMCEKAKEIQEMWLPQIGDYYVAKWNKRKLILCGLKILKDIRKNKDDYIWLPRQDQLQDILIDENYTEYENPLNLNRTMMDEVSEYVDKSPFWAGYKYKPYYHGFDTLEQLWLAFLMYKKYGKIWNENKGEWVNE
;
A
#
# COMPACT_ATOMS: atom_id res chain seq x y z
N MET A 1 -9.35 -6.96 -3.56
CA MET A 1 -8.01 -7.04 -4.16
C MET A 1 -7.96 -6.17 -5.40
N ASP A 2 -7.27 -5.05 -5.30
CA ASP A 2 -7.10 -4.10 -6.40
C ASP A 2 -6.03 -4.58 -7.39
N VAL A 3 -6.42 -4.71 -8.66
CA VAL A 3 -5.55 -5.07 -9.79
C VAL A 3 -5.49 -3.97 -10.85
N SER A 4 -5.93 -2.77 -10.50
CA SER A 4 -5.90 -1.60 -11.36
C SER A 4 -4.46 -1.24 -11.72
N LYS A 5 -4.30 -0.65 -12.92
CA LYS A 5 -2.99 -0.14 -13.36
C LYS A 5 -2.44 0.92 -12.41
N LYS A 6 -3.33 1.71 -11.80
CA LYS A 6 -2.99 2.73 -10.80
C LYS A 6 -2.34 2.08 -9.58
N TYR A 7 -3.01 1.10 -8.98
CA TYR A 7 -2.49 0.43 -7.80
C TYR A 7 -1.18 -0.34 -8.06
N ILE A 8 -1.08 -1.03 -9.19
CA ILE A 8 0.18 -1.70 -9.60
C ILE A 8 1.32 -0.68 -9.70
N LYS A 9 1.07 0.51 -10.27
CA LYS A 9 2.08 1.57 -10.39
C LYS A 9 2.45 2.15 -9.02
N MET A 10 1.48 2.36 -8.14
CA MET A 10 1.72 2.80 -6.76
C MET A 10 2.63 1.81 -6.02
N CYS A 11 2.32 0.51 -6.10
CA CYS A 11 3.12 -0.56 -5.48
C CYS A 11 4.53 -0.63 -6.07
N GLU A 12 4.66 -0.60 -7.40
CA GLU A 12 5.96 -0.64 -8.08
C GLU A 12 6.87 0.53 -7.68
N LYS A 13 6.30 1.72 -7.46
CA LYS A 13 7.05 2.91 -7.08
C LYS A 13 7.36 2.99 -5.59
N ALA A 14 6.63 2.26 -4.75
CA ALA A 14 6.83 2.22 -3.31
C ALA A 14 7.99 1.27 -2.97
N LYS A 15 9.22 1.68 -3.29
CA LYS A 15 10.43 0.84 -3.16
C LYS A 15 10.60 0.29 -1.74
N GLU A 16 10.28 1.10 -0.76
CA GLU A 16 10.42 0.81 0.67
C GLU A 16 9.64 -0.44 1.07
N ILE A 17 8.38 -0.54 0.63
CA ILE A 17 7.56 -1.71 0.93
C ILE A 17 7.90 -2.91 0.03
N GLN A 18 8.40 -2.67 -1.19
CA GLN A 18 8.84 -3.75 -2.08
C GLN A 18 10.13 -4.40 -1.53
N GLU A 19 11.03 -3.61 -0.95
CA GLU A 19 12.27 -4.09 -0.33
C GLU A 19 11.99 -4.92 0.93
N MET A 20 11.04 -4.51 1.77
CA MET A 20 10.67 -5.28 2.97
C MET A 20 9.86 -6.55 2.67
N TRP A 21 9.28 -6.67 1.47
CA TRP A 21 8.41 -7.82 1.14
C TRP A 21 9.12 -9.16 1.32
N LEU A 22 8.59 -10.02 2.18
CA LEU A 22 9.03 -11.41 2.33
C LEU A 22 7.96 -12.31 1.71
N PRO A 23 8.18 -12.85 0.49
CA PRO A 23 7.17 -13.66 -0.18
C PRO A 23 6.68 -14.80 0.72
N GLN A 24 5.36 -14.86 0.88
CA GLN A 24 4.64 -15.85 1.65
C GLN A 24 3.41 -16.37 0.90
N ILE A 25 2.92 -17.53 1.33
CA ILE A 25 1.74 -18.15 0.73
C ILE A 25 0.54 -17.21 0.90
N GLY A 26 -0.23 -17.04 -0.16
CA GLY A 26 -1.37 -16.12 -0.18
C GLY A 26 -1.03 -14.71 -0.67
N ASP A 27 0.25 -14.35 -0.83
CA ASP A 27 0.61 -13.06 -1.42
C ASP A 27 0.19 -12.96 -2.87
N TYR A 28 -0.22 -11.75 -3.26
CA TYR A 28 -0.47 -11.43 -4.65
C TYR A 28 0.67 -10.60 -5.22
N TYR A 29 1.04 -10.87 -6.46
CA TYR A 29 2.07 -10.11 -7.15
C TYR A 29 1.86 -10.19 -8.66
N VAL A 30 2.51 -9.29 -9.38
CA VAL A 30 2.58 -9.29 -10.84
C VAL A 30 4.01 -9.36 -11.30
N ALA A 31 4.27 -10.01 -12.43
CA ALA A 31 5.59 -10.02 -13.02
C ALA A 31 5.88 -8.66 -13.69
N LYS A 32 7.10 -8.13 -13.52
CA LYS A 32 7.50 -6.84 -14.13
C LYS A 32 7.42 -6.88 -15.65
N TRP A 33 7.77 -8.01 -16.27
CA TRP A 33 7.67 -8.23 -17.73
C TRP A 33 6.24 -8.39 -18.23
N ASN A 34 5.28 -8.73 -17.35
CA ASN A 34 3.87 -8.88 -17.72
C ASN A 34 2.94 -8.49 -16.57
N LYS A 35 2.74 -7.17 -16.43
CA LYS A 35 1.90 -6.55 -15.40
C LYS A 35 0.40 -6.85 -15.52
N ARG A 36 -0.03 -7.67 -16.48
CA ARG A 36 -1.44 -8.07 -16.66
C ARG A 36 -1.77 -9.39 -15.95
N LYS A 37 -0.76 -10.20 -15.62
CA LYS A 37 -0.97 -11.51 -15.00
C LYS A 37 -0.80 -11.38 -13.50
N LEU A 38 -1.92 -11.38 -12.78
CA LEU A 38 -1.94 -11.55 -11.34
C LEU A 38 -1.52 -12.99 -10.98
N ILE A 39 -0.64 -13.13 -10.01
CA ILE A 39 -0.17 -14.42 -9.54
C ILE A 39 -0.41 -14.49 -8.03
N LEU A 40 -1.03 -15.58 -7.59
CA LEU A 40 -1.18 -15.92 -6.18
C LEU A 40 -0.02 -16.82 -5.76
N CYS A 41 0.69 -16.44 -4.70
CA CYS A 41 1.79 -17.22 -4.14
C CYS A 41 1.25 -18.51 -3.52
N GLY A 42 1.63 -19.65 -4.11
CA GLY A 42 1.33 -20.98 -3.57
C GLY A 42 2.61 -21.73 -3.15
N LEU A 43 2.43 -22.83 -2.41
CA LEU A 43 3.53 -23.68 -1.90
C LEU A 43 4.56 -24.06 -2.97
N LYS A 44 4.11 -24.40 -4.18
CA LYS A 44 4.98 -24.87 -5.27
C LYS A 44 5.91 -23.79 -5.82
N ILE A 45 5.45 -22.53 -5.84
CA ILE A 45 6.15 -21.42 -6.50
C ILE A 45 6.88 -20.50 -5.51
N LEU A 46 6.58 -20.63 -4.21
CA LEU A 46 7.18 -19.82 -3.14
C LEU A 46 8.71 -19.76 -3.20
N LYS A 47 9.37 -20.91 -3.41
CA LYS A 47 10.84 -20.98 -3.47
C LYS A 47 11.40 -20.22 -4.67
N ASP A 48 10.71 -20.26 -5.81
CA ASP A 48 11.15 -19.61 -7.04
C ASP A 48 10.98 -18.10 -6.97
N ILE A 49 9.91 -17.62 -6.33
CA ILE A 49 9.68 -16.19 -6.10
C ILE A 49 10.72 -15.65 -5.14
N ARG A 50 11.02 -16.37 -4.05
CA ARG A 50 12.05 -15.93 -3.09
C ARG A 50 13.42 -15.76 -3.74
N LYS A 51 13.75 -16.58 -4.74
CA LYS A 51 15.00 -16.47 -5.50
C LYS A 51 15.00 -15.30 -6.49
N ASN A 52 13.85 -15.00 -7.10
CA ASN A 52 13.72 -13.98 -8.15
C ASN A 52 12.78 -12.86 -7.72
N LYS A 53 12.83 -12.44 -6.45
CA LYS A 53 11.86 -11.50 -5.87
C LYS A 53 11.80 -10.19 -6.66
N ASP A 54 12.95 -9.71 -7.10
CA ASP A 54 13.12 -8.44 -7.81
C ASP A 54 12.46 -8.43 -9.19
N ASP A 55 12.05 -9.58 -9.72
CA ASP A 55 11.33 -9.68 -10.98
C ASP A 55 9.82 -9.44 -10.83
N TYR A 56 9.35 -9.36 -9.60
CA TYR A 56 7.94 -9.23 -9.26
C TYR A 56 7.65 -7.90 -8.56
N ILE A 57 6.40 -7.49 -8.64
CA ILE A 57 5.84 -6.37 -7.88
C ILE A 57 4.83 -6.96 -6.93
N TRP A 58 5.09 -6.85 -5.64
CA TRP A 58 4.15 -7.21 -4.60
C TRP A 58 2.94 -6.30 -4.65
N LEU A 59 1.75 -6.90 -4.61
CA LEU A 59 0.48 -6.20 -4.45
C LEU A 59 -0.05 -6.59 -3.06
N PRO A 60 0.31 -5.84 -2.00
CA PRO A 60 -0.15 -6.16 -0.66
C PRO A 60 -1.67 -6.00 -0.58
N ARG A 61 -2.33 -6.88 0.17
CA ARG A 61 -3.74 -6.69 0.50
C ARG A 61 -3.92 -5.69 1.63
N GLN A 62 -5.17 -5.27 1.84
CA GLN A 62 -5.54 -4.37 2.93
C GLN A 62 -5.08 -4.89 4.31
N ASP A 63 -5.32 -6.16 4.64
CA ASP A 63 -4.88 -6.79 5.91
C ASP A 63 -3.37 -6.69 6.08
N GLN A 64 -2.60 -6.98 5.04
CA GLN A 64 -1.13 -6.96 5.08
C GLN A 64 -0.57 -5.54 5.26
N LEU A 65 -1.22 -4.52 4.69
CA LEU A 65 -0.86 -3.12 4.88
C LEU A 65 -1.15 -2.65 6.31
N GLN A 66 -2.29 -3.08 6.88
CA GLN A 66 -2.65 -2.78 8.26
C GLN A 66 -1.70 -3.46 9.24
N ASP A 67 -1.34 -4.72 9.01
CA ASP A 67 -0.39 -5.45 9.85
C ASP A 67 0.97 -4.73 9.92
N ILE A 68 1.50 -4.24 8.79
CA ILE A 68 2.75 -3.45 8.77
C ILE A 68 2.64 -2.20 9.64
N LEU A 69 1.48 -1.54 9.65
CA LEU A 69 1.25 -0.35 10.46
C LEU A 69 1.16 -0.67 11.95
N ILE A 70 0.50 -1.78 12.30
CA ILE A 70 0.29 -2.27 13.66
C ILE A 70 1.62 -2.65 14.32
N ASP A 71 2.43 -3.47 13.64
CA ASP A 71 3.67 -4.04 14.17
C ASP A 71 4.71 -2.98 14.59
N GLU A 72 4.68 -1.79 14.01
CA GLU A 72 5.69 -0.75 14.28
C GLU A 72 5.19 0.38 15.20
N ASN A 73 3.91 0.72 15.17
CA ASN A 73 3.40 1.93 15.82
C ASN A 73 2.47 1.68 17.00
N TYR A 74 2.01 0.45 17.19
CA TYR A 74 0.90 0.17 18.10
C TYR A 74 1.10 -1.06 19.00
N THR A 75 2.34 -1.49 19.15
CA THR A 75 2.71 -2.65 19.99
C THR A 75 2.41 -2.46 21.48
N GLU A 76 2.06 -1.25 21.92
CA GLU A 76 1.71 -0.92 23.31
C GLU A 76 0.20 -1.07 23.65
N TYR A 77 -0.67 -1.35 22.68
CA TYR A 77 -2.12 -1.45 22.96
C TYR A 77 -2.52 -2.85 23.44
N GLU A 78 -2.93 -2.95 24.70
CA GLU A 78 -3.42 -4.21 25.30
C GLU A 78 -4.76 -4.70 24.73
N ASN A 79 -5.53 -3.83 24.05
CA ASN A 79 -6.87 -4.16 23.54
C ASN A 79 -7.00 -3.95 22.01
N PRO A 80 -7.28 -5.01 21.23
CA PRO A 80 -7.46 -4.95 19.77
C PRO A 80 -8.57 -4.01 19.28
N LEU A 81 -9.61 -3.76 20.09
CA LEU A 81 -10.69 -2.83 19.72
C LEU A 81 -10.23 -1.38 19.75
N ASN A 82 -9.39 -1.02 20.72
CA ASN A 82 -8.81 0.32 20.81
C ASN A 82 -7.82 0.56 19.68
N LEU A 83 -7.01 -0.46 19.35
CA LEU A 83 -6.10 -0.44 18.21
C LEU A 83 -6.82 -0.12 16.89
N ASN A 84 -7.87 -0.88 16.58
CA ASN A 84 -8.64 -0.68 15.35
C ASN A 84 -9.28 0.71 15.30
N ARG A 85 -9.79 1.20 16.44
CA ARG A 85 -10.39 2.53 16.53
C ARG A 85 -9.35 3.62 16.27
N THR A 86 -8.22 3.60 16.95
CA THR A 86 -7.16 4.60 16.78
C THR A 86 -6.63 4.61 15.34
N MET A 87 -6.37 3.44 14.75
CA MET A 87 -5.90 3.36 13.37
C MET A 87 -6.92 3.93 12.37
N MET A 88 -8.21 3.67 12.57
CA MET A 88 -9.27 4.21 11.71
C MET A 88 -9.46 5.73 11.92
N ASP A 89 -9.34 6.21 13.15
CA ASP A 89 -9.40 7.64 13.47
C ASP A 89 -8.25 8.39 12.77
N GLU A 90 -7.03 7.85 12.79
CA GLU A 90 -5.89 8.44 12.09
C GLU A 90 -6.03 8.41 10.56
N VAL A 91 -6.56 7.32 9.99
CA VAL A 91 -6.86 7.27 8.56
C VAL A 91 -7.92 8.30 8.19
N SER A 92 -8.96 8.47 9.02
CA SER A 92 -9.97 9.50 8.82
C SER A 92 -9.35 10.89 8.88
N GLU A 93 -8.50 11.15 9.87
CA GLU A 93 -7.78 12.42 9.99
C GLU A 93 -6.87 12.67 8.79
N TYR A 94 -6.15 11.65 8.32
CA TYR A 94 -5.35 11.73 7.10
C TYR A 94 -6.21 12.08 5.90
N VAL A 95 -7.35 11.39 5.72
CA VAL A 95 -8.30 11.66 4.63
C VAL A 95 -8.79 13.11 4.71
N ASP A 96 -9.22 13.57 5.88
CA ASP A 96 -9.82 14.89 6.10
C ASP A 96 -8.80 16.04 5.93
N LYS A 97 -7.58 15.86 6.45
CA LYS A 97 -6.52 16.87 6.39
C LYS A 97 -5.73 16.82 5.10
N SER A 98 -5.78 15.72 4.37
CA SER A 98 -5.01 15.59 3.15
C SER A 98 -5.55 16.49 2.03
N PRO A 99 -4.64 17.07 1.22
CA PRO A 99 -5.00 17.67 -0.07
C PRO A 99 -5.85 16.76 -0.98
N PHE A 100 -5.86 15.44 -0.74
CA PHE A 100 -6.65 14.45 -1.49
C PHE A 100 -8.17 14.67 -1.37
N TRP A 101 -8.71 15.13 -0.24
CA TRP A 101 -10.15 15.37 -0.08
C TRP A 101 -10.54 16.83 0.04
N ALA A 102 -9.62 17.70 0.51
CA ALA A 102 -9.77 19.16 0.36
C ALA A 102 -9.81 19.61 -1.12
N GLY A 103 -9.42 18.71 -2.03
CA GLY A 103 -9.36 18.87 -3.49
C GLY A 103 -10.70 18.93 -4.23
N TYR A 104 -11.86 18.74 -3.60
CA TYR A 104 -13.13 19.06 -4.27
C TYR A 104 -13.33 20.57 -4.50
N LYS A 105 -12.51 21.43 -3.85
CA LYS A 105 -12.66 22.89 -3.97
C LYS A 105 -11.43 23.65 -4.47
N TYR A 106 -10.19 23.14 -4.35
CA TYR A 106 -9.00 23.96 -4.65
C TYR A 106 -7.80 23.32 -5.37
N LYS A 107 -7.69 21.99 -5.55
CA LYS A 107 -6.54 21.38 -6.28
C LYS A 107 -6.94 20.13 -7.10
N PRO A 108 -7.12 20.24 -8.42
CA PRO A 108 -7.63 19.15 -9.28
C PRO A 108 -6.62 18.00 -9.53
N TYR A 109 -5.42 18.05 -8.97
CA TYR A 109 -4.35 17.07 -9.20
C TYR A 109 -4.33 15.90 -8.21
N TYR A 110 -5.20 15.93 -7.20
CA TYR A 110 -5.31 14.90 -6.18
C TYR A 110 -6.67 14.21 -6.36
N HIS A 111 -6.78 13.36 -7.40
CA HIS A 111 -7.92 12.48 -7.52
C HIS A 111 -7.87 11.43 -6.41
N GLY A 112 -9.02 11.18 -5.77
CA GLY A 112 -9.14 10.26 -4.64
C GLY A 112 -8.69 8.83 -4.94
N PHE A 113 -8.59 8.03 -3.88
CA PHE A 113 -8.31 6.60 -3.98
C PHE A 113 -9.57 5.86 -4.42
N ASP A 114 -9.46 5.02 -5.45
CA ASP A 114 -10.61 4.27 -5.98
C ASP A 114 -10.93 3.02 -5.14
N THR A 115 -9.98 2.61 -4.29
CA THR A 115 -10.05 1.39 -3.49
C THR A 115 -9.44 1.61 -2.10
N LEU A 116 -9.81 0.75 -1.16
CA LEU A 116 -9.21 0.77 0.18
C LEU A 116 -7.73 0.38 0.11
N GLU A 117 -7.33 -0.55 -0.75
CA GLU A 117 -5.92 -0.93 -0.92
C GLU A 117 -5.05 0.27 -1.34
N GLN A 118 -5.55 1.13 -2.24
CA GLN A 118 -4.87 2.37 -2.61
C GLN A 118 -4.77 3.36 -1.43
N LEU A 119 -5.87 3.54 -0.67
CA LEU A 119 -5.91 4.43 0.50
C LEU A 119 -4.94 3.96 1.59
N TRP A 120 -5.00 2.68 1.96
CA TRP A 120 -4.13 2.12 2.99
C TRP A 120 -2.66 2.16 2.60
N LEU A 121 -2.34 1.92 1.32
CA LEU A 121 -0.98 2.07 0.83
C LEU A 121 -0.52 3.53 0.95
N ALA A 122 -1.33 4.49 0.55
CA ALA A 122 -0.97 5.90 0.65
C ALA A 122 -0.83 6.38 2.09
N PHE A 123 -1.73 5.95 2.98
CA PHE A 123 -1.63 6.22 4.41
C PHE A 123 -0.37 5.61 5.02
N LEU A 124 -0.02 4.37 4.64
CA LEU A 124 1.23 3.74 5.08
C LEU A 124 2.45 4.52 4.60
N MET A 125 2.49 4.87 3.32
CA MET A 125 3.58 5.66 2.74
C MET A 125 3.73 7.02 3.40
N TYR A 126 2.61 7.66 3.74
CA TYR A 126 2.57 8.90 4.48
C TYR A 126 3.11 8.74 5.90
N LYS A 127 2.49 7.86 6.69
CA LYS A 127 2.79 7.71 8.12
C LYS A 127 4.22 7.23 8.36
N LYS A 128 4.70 6.27 7.55
CA LYS A 128 6.00 5.63 7.76
C LYS A 128 7.16 6.33 7.06
N TYR A 129 6.90 6.90 5.88
CA TYR A 129 7.96 7.42 5.01
C TYR A 129 7.81 8.90 4.67
N GLY A 130 6.76 9.58 5.15
CA GLY A 130 6.50 10.99 4.85
C GLY A 130 6.24 11.24 3.36
N LYS A 131 5.66 10.26 2.65
CA LYS A 131 5.47 10.31 1.19
C LYS A 131 4.02 10.36 0.77
N ILE A 132 3.75 11.17 -0.24
CA ILE A 132 2.44 11.42 -0.83
C ILE A 132 2.45 10.99 -2.29
N TRP A 133 1.37 10.35 -2.75
CA TRP A 133 1.23 9.98 -4.16
C TRP A 133 0.92 11.20 -5.03
N ASN A 134 1.75 11.47 -6.04
CA ASN A 134 1.50 12.49 -7.04
C ASN A 134 0.87 11.86 -8.28
N GLU A 135 -0.41 12.09 -8.54
CA GLU A 135 -1.12 11.48 -9.68
C GLU A 135 -0.55 11.90 -11.04
N ASN A 136 -0.20 13.17 -11.20
CA ASN A 136 0.30 13.70 -12.48
C ASN A 136 1.62 13.04 -12.88
N LYS A 137 2.53 12.87 -11.91
CA LYS A 137 3.83 12.24 -12.15
C LYS A 137 3.74 10.71 -12.04
N GLY A 138 2.76 10.21 -11.30
CA GLY A 138 2.62 8.82 -10.90
C GLY A 138 3.85 8.33 -10.14
N GLU A 139 4.22 9.07 -9.10
CA GLU A 139 5.35 8.76 -8.22
C GLU A 139 5.06 9.22 -6.78
N TRP A 140 5.79 8.64 -5.82
CA TRP A 140 5.79 9.07 -4.44
C TRP A 140 6.74 10.25 -4.25
N VAL A 141 6.23 11.35 -3.73
CA VAL A 141 7.00 12.57 -3.41
C VAL A 141 6.99 12.78 -1.91
N ASN A 142 8.04 13.41 -1.35
CA ASN A 142 8.03 13.79 0.05
C ASN A 142 6.95 14.87 0.28
N GLU A 143 6.29 14.81 1.45
CA GLU A 143 5.39 15.87 1.94
C GLU A 143 6.12 17.21 2.10
#